data_AF-Q8IJ95-F1
#
_entry.id   AF-Q8IJ95-F1
#
_cell.length_a   1.000
_cell.length_b   1.000
_cell.length_c   1.000
_cell.angle_alpha   90.00
_cell.angle_beta   90.00
_cell.angle_gamma   90.00
#
_symmetry.space_group_name_H-M   'P 1'
#
loop_
_entity.id
_entity.type
_entity.pdbx_description
1 polymer ?
#
loop_
_entity_poly.entity_id
_entity_poly.type
_entity_poly.pdbx_seq_one_letter_code
_entity_poly.pdbx_strand_id
1 'polypeptide(L)'
;MKEQIINAKSIINDCIIYVRKYFSFHDATVLLIDELINIMINNECVPLDLINQKDELHILVKNELKYEFLRIYESLKCTLKDINKCLKKLVQVKKQVEDYTTHNKLDILNMLQNFLKKTLIYFKQDYKLKKTLYHAMIHIDKNSDDEINRLKLIWKETPFLYLIIQKFHLNKIITDCSQFLNKT
;
A
#
# COMPACT_ATOMS: atom_id res chain seq x y z
N MET A 1 0.36 -4.21 37.50
CA MET A 1 1.12 -3.11 36.87
C MET A 1 2.14 -3.60 35.83
N LYS A 2 3.09 -4.50 36.14
CA LYS A 2 4.07 -5.02 35.14
C LYS A 2 3.40 -5.66 33.91
N GLU A 3 2.44 -6.55 34.13
CA GLU A 3 1.75 -7.26 33.04
C GLU A 3 0.94 -6.33 32.13
N GLN A 4 0.24 -5.35 32.71
CA GLN A 4 -0.48 -4.31 31.96
C GLN A 4 0.47 -3.52 31.04
N ILE A 5 1.63 -3.11 31.55
CA ILE A 5 2.63 -2.39 30.75
C ILE A 5 3.19 -3.28 29.63
N ILE A 6 3.46 -4.57 29.90
CA ILE A 6 3.93 -5.52 28.89
C ILE A 6 2.89 -5.66 27.76
N ASN A 7 1.62 -5.84 28.13
CA ASN A 7 0.53 -5.94 27.16
C ASN A 7 0.38 -4.65 26.34
N ALA A 8 0.41 -3.48 27.00
CA ALA A 8 0.39 -2.18 26.33
C ALA A 8 1.54 -2.03 25.32
N LYS A 9 2.77 -2.38 25.72
CA LYS A 9 3.94 -2.34 24.81
C LYS A 9 3.74 -3.27 23.61
N SER A 10 3.18 -4.47 23.81
CA SER A 10 2.89 -5.39 22.70
C SER A 10 1.89 -4.79 21.70
N ILE A 11 0.78 -4.23 22.19
CA ILE A 11 -0.26 -3.60 21.35
C ILE A 11 0.31 -2.41 20.57
N ILE A 12 1.09 -1.56 21.24
CA ILE A 12 1.74 -0.39 20.62
C ILE A 12 2.72 -0.83 19.52
N ASN A 13 3.54 -1.85 19.81
CA ASN A 13 4.50 -2.38 18.86
C ASN A 13 3.82 -2.95 17.61
N ASP A 14 2.77 -3.74 17.78
CA ASP A 14 1.98 -4.28 16.66
C ASP A 14 1.37 -3.14 15.83
N CYS A 15 0.82 -2.12 16.49
CA CYS A 15 0.28 -0.96 15.80
C CYS A 15 1.33 -0.29 14.91
N ILE A 16 2.51 0.02 15.46
CA ILE A 16 3.61 0.67 14.70
C ILE A 16 4.03 -0.21 13.52
N ILE A 17 4.24 -1.50 13.76
CA ILE A 17 4.70 -2.44 12.73
C ILE A 17 3.71 -2.48 11.56
N TYR A 18 2.41 -2.64 11.84
CA TYR A 18 1.42 -2.80 10.77
C TYR A 18 1.11 -1.49 10.05
N VAL A 19 1.18 -0.33 10.73
CA VAL A 19 1.09 0.95 10.05
C VAL A 19 2.29 1.13 9.11
N ARG A 20 3.53 0.92 9.58
CA ARG A 20 4.72 1.04 8.74
C ARG A 20 4.68 0.08 7.55
N LYS A 21 4.34 -1.19 7.76
CA LYS A 21 4.17 -2.17 6.68
C LYS A 21 3.13 -1.73 5.66
N TYR A 22 2.01 -1.15 6.09
CA TYR A 22 0.99 -0.64 5.16
C TYR A 22 1.58 0.42 4.23
N PHE A 23 2.32 1.40 4.77
CA PHE A 23 2.97 2.43 3.97
C PHE A 23 4.05 1.85 3.04
N SER A 24 4.90 0.94 3.53
CA SER A 24 5.89 0.28 2.67
C SER A 24 5.24 -0.50 1.52
N PHE A 25 4.12 -1.19 1.76
CA PHE A 25 3.39 -1.86 0.69
C PHE A 25 2.70 -0.88 -0.25
N HIS A 26 2.22 0.27 0.25
CA HIS A 26 1.74 1.33 -0.63
C HIS A 26 2.85 1.79 -1.58
N ASP A 27 4.03 2.10 -1.06
CA ASP A 27 5.16 2.55 -1.88
C ASP A 27 5.56 1.47 -2.90
N ALA A 28 5.59 0.20 -2.49
CA ALA A 28 5.85 -0.92 -3.39
C ALA A 28 4.79 -1.04 -4.49
N THR A 29 3.50 -0.85 -4.16
CA THR A 29 2.49 -0.79 -5.20
C THR A 29 2.73 0.37 -6.14
N VAL A 30 3.29 1.49 -5.67
CA VAL A 30 3.52 2.66 -6.54
C VAL A 30 4.53 2.36 -7.62
N LEU A 31 5.64 1.75 -7.23
CA LEU A 31 6.67 1.30 -8.17
C LEU A 31 6.11 0.31 -9.19
N LEU A 32 5.35 -0.69 -8.74
CA LEU A 32 4.77 -1.71 -9.62
C LEU A 32 3.79 -1.12 -10.64
N ILE A 33 3.01 -0.10 -10.26
CA ILE A 33 2.09 0.56 -11.18
C ILE A 33 2.83 1.44 -12.19
N ASP A 34 3.84 2.18 -11.75
CA ASP A 34 4.69 2.96 -12.66
C ASP A 34 5.40 2.03 -13.67
N GLU A 35 5.87 0.85 -13.25
CA GLU A 35 6.44 -0.17 -14.14
C GLU A 35 5.41 -0.71 -15.15
N LEU A 36 4.19 -1.06 -14.71
CA LEU A 36 3.13 -1.50 -15.62
C LEU A 36 2.79 -0.44 -16.68
N ILE A 37 2.70 0.82 -16.26
CA ILE A 37 2.42 1.94 -17.17
C ILE A 37 3.57 2.11 -18.17
N ASN A 38 4.83 2.00 -17.72
CA ASN A 38 5.98 2.10 -18.62
C ASN A 38 5.96 0.99 -19.67
N ILE A 39 5.59 -0.24 -19.31
CA ILE A 39 5.43 -1.35 -20.28
C ILE A 39 4.27 -1.09 -21.25
N MET A 40 3.17 -0.51 -20.78
CA MET A 40 2.03 -0.15 -21.63
C MET A 40 2.41 0.91 -22.68
N ILE A 41 3.11 1.97 -22.27
CA ILE A 41 3.52 3.10 -23.12
C ILE A 41 4.66 2.70 -24.07
N ASN A 42 5.72 2.08 -23.54
CA ASN A 42 6.93 1.75 -24.30
C ASN A 42 6.75 0.49 -25.18
N ASN A 43 5.51 0.15 -25.57
CA ASN A 43 5.19 -0.92 -26.51
C ASN A 43 5.70 -0.65 -27.94
N GLU A 44 6.44 0.44 -28.17
CA GLU A 44 7.26 0.59 -29.36
C GLU A 44 8.44 -0.39 -29.27
N CYS A 45 8.29 -1.53 -29.96
CA CYS A 45 9.44 -2.31 -30.40
C CYS A 45 10.48 -1.33 -30.96
N VAL A 46 11.63 -1.21 -30.29
CA VAL A 46 12.80 -0.56 -30.88
C VAL A 46 12.98 -1.16 -32.27
N PRO A 47 13.05 -0.36 -33.35
CA PRO A 47 13.36 -0.88 -34.68
C PRO A 47 14.74 -1.54 -34.61
N LEU A 48 14.75 -2.86 -34.45
CA LEU A 48 15.93 -3.67 -34.60
C LEU A 48 16.15 -3.80 -36.10
N ASP A 49 16.66 -2.73 -36.70
CA ASP A 49 16.99 -2.59 -38.13
C ASP A 49 18.12 -3.55 -38.57
N LEU A 50 18.35 -4.64 -37.83
CA LEU A 50 19.48 -5.56 -37.93
C LEU A 50 19.12 -7.05 -37.79
N ILE A 51 17.83 -7.44 -37.74
CA ILE A 51 17.45 -8.85 -37.55
C ILE A 51 16.55 -9.33 -38.71
N ASN A 52 17.13 -10.16 -39.58
CA ASN A 52 16.53 -10.72 -40.81
C ASN A 52 15.41 -11.77 -40.60
N GLN A 53 14.68 -11.73 -39.50
CA GLN A 53 13.56 -12.64 -39.19
C GLN A 53 12.42 -11.87 -38.48
N LYS A 54 11.83 -10.92 -39.21
CA LYS A 54 10.88 -9.91 -38.69
C LYS A 54 9.69 -10.50 -37.92
N ASP A 55 9.19 -11.67 -38.34
CA ASP A 55 8.00 -12.27 -37.73
C ASP A 55 8.31 -13.04 -36.43
N GLU A 56 9.43 -13.78 -36.38
CA GLU A 56 9.84 -14.51 -35.15
C GLU A 56 10.21 -13.54 -34.03
N LEU A 57 10.95 -12.47 -34.36
CA LEU A 57 11.33 -11.47 -33.39
C LEU A 57 10.13 -10.70 -32.84
N HIS A 58 9.19 -10.29 -33.70
CA HIS A 58 7.98 -9.62 -33.24
C HIS A 58 7.15 -10.52 -32.31
N ILE A 59 7.08 -11.82 -32.60
CA ILE A 59 6.42 -12.79 -31.71
C ILE A 59 7.16 -12.91 -30.38
N LEU A 60 8.49 -13.01 -30.40
CA LEU A 60 9.33 -13.08 -29.19
C LEU A 60 9.16 -11.83 -28.33
N VAL A 61 9.34 -10.62 -28.90
CA VAL A 61 9.19 -9.36 -28.16
C VAL A 61 7.77 -9.20 -27.61
N LYS A 62 6.73 -9.53 -28.40
CA LYS A 62 5.34 -9.48 -27.91
C LYS A 62 5.10 -10.48 -26.77
N ASN A 63 5.69 -11.67 -26.85
CA ASN A 63 5.60 -12.67 -25.79
C ASN A 63 6.37 -12.24 -24.53
N GLU A 64 7.54 -11.63 -24.69
CA GLU A 64 8.35 -11.08 -23.59
C GLU A 64 7.66 -9.91 -22.90
N LEU A 65 7.15 -8.93 -23.66
CA LEU A 65 6.37 -7.82 -23.12
C LEU A 65 5.11 -8.32 -22.39
N LYS A 66 4.42 -9.32 -22.97
CA LYS A 66 3.29 -9.97 -22.31
C LYS A 66 3.71 -10.68 -21.02
N TYR A 67 4.85 -11.37 -21.03
CA TYR A 67 5.38 -12.07 -19.86
C TYR A 67 5.78 -11.08 -18.76
N GLU A 68 6.48 -10.00 -19.11
CA GLU A 68 6.91 -8.97 -18.17
C GLU A 68 5.72 -8.24 -17.56
N PHE A 69 4.74 -7.86 -18.39
CA PHE A 69 3.48 -7.30 -17.93
C PHE A 69 2.80 -8.23 -16.92
N LEU A 70 2.63 -9.51 -17.27
CA LEU A 70 1.99 -10.50 -16.38
C LEU A 70 2.77 -10.72 -15.09
N ARG A 71 4.11 -10.72 -15.14
CA ARG A 71 4.99 -10.86 -13.97
C ARG A 71 4.76 -9.72 -12.98
N ILE A 72 4.76 -8.48 -13.46
CA ILE A 72 4.57 -7.29 -12.61
C ILE A 72 3.12 -7.21 -12.13
N TYR A 73 2.15 -7.56 -12.99
CA TYR A 73 0.74 -7.62 -12.62
C TYR A 73 0.45 -8.62 -11.50
N GLU A 74 1.03 -9.82 -11.54
CA GLU A 74 0.93 -10.80 -10.46
C GLU A 74 1.70 -10.36 -9.19
N SER A 75 2.78 -9.61 -9.34
CA SER A 75 3.50 -9.00 -8.21
C SER A 75 2.61 -7.96 -7.50
N LEU A 76 1.93 -7.10 -8.26
CA LEU A 76 0.97 -6.13 -7.74
C LEU A 76 -0.18 -6.82 -6.98
N LYS A 77 -0.73 -7.90 -7.55
CA LYS A 77 -1.75 -8.73 -6.89
C LYS A 77 -1.27 -9.30 -5.55
N CYS A 78 -0.03 -9.75 -5.47
CA CYS A 78 0.56 -10.26 -4.24
C CYS A 78 0.71 -9.15 -3.19
N THR A 79 1.24 -7.98 -3.58
CA THR A 79 1.34 -6.82 -2.69
C THR A 79 -0.04 -6.38 -2.19
N LEU A 80 -1.08 -6.40 -3.02
CA LEU A 80 -2.46 -6.12 -2.61
C LEU A 80 -3.01 -7.13 -1.59
N LYS A 81 -2.64 -8.41 -1.70
CA LYS A 81 -2.99 -9.41 -0.67
C LYS A 81 -2.32 -9.07 0.66
N ASP A 82 -1.08 -8.60 0.64
CA ASP A 82 -0.35 -8.23 1.86
C ASP A 82 -0.87 -6.93 2.48
N ILE A 83 -1.26 -5.92 1.69
CA ILE A 83 -2.00 -4.74 2.17
C ILE A 83 -3.28 -5.17 2.90
N ASN A 84 -4.05 -6.10 2.33
CA ASN A 84 -5.28 -6.60 2.96
C ASN A 84 -5.00 -7.34 4.29
N LYS A 85 -3.90 -8.11 4.37
CA LYS A 85 -3.46 -8.74 5.62
C LYS A 85 -3.11 -7.69 6.68
N CYS A 86 -2.36 -6.64 6.30
CA CYS A 86 -2.04 -5.53 7.19
C CYS A 86 -3.31 -4.82 7.68
N LEU A 87 -4.28 -4.56 6.79
CA LEU A 87 -5.54 -3.95 7.16
C LEU A 87 -6.33 -4.79 8.18
N LYS A 88 -6.41 -6.12 7.97
CA LYS A 88 -7.03 -7.03 8.94
C LYS A 88 -6.31 -6.98 10.29
N LYS A 89 -4.98 -6.87 10.30
CA LYS A 89 -4.19 -6.75 11.52
C LYS A 89 -4.42 -5.40 12.22
N LEU A 90 -4.50 -4.29 11.50
CA LEU A 90 -4.87 -2.99 12.09
C LEU A 90 -6.27 -3.00 12.70
N VAL A 91 -7.22 -3.72 12.09
CA VAL A 91 -8.57 -3.93 12.68
C VAL A 91 -8.48 -4.74 13.98
N GLN A 92 -7.63 -5.77 14.04
CA GLN A 92 -7.40 -6.54 15.27
C GLN A 92 -6.75 -5.68 16.37
N VAL A 93 -5.70 -4.94 16.04
CA VAL A 93 -5.02 -4.01 16.95
C VAL A 93 -5.99 -2.97 17.50
N LYS A 94 -6.87 -2.41 16.65
CA LYS A 94 -7.90 -1.47 17.11
C LYS A 94 -8.76 -2.07 18.22
N LYS A 95 -9.21 -3.33 18.07
CA LYS A 95 -10.00 -4.02 19.11
C LYS A 95 -9.19 -4.21 20.39
N GLN A 96 -7.94 -4.65 20.28
CA GLN A 96 -7.06 -4.81 21.44
C GLN A 96 -6.83 -3.51 22.20
N VAL A 97 -6.67 -2.39 21.49
CA VAL A 97 -6.58 -1.05 22.09
C VAL A 97 -7.89 -0.70 22.79
N GLU A 98 -9.04 -0.90 22.15
CA GLU A 98 -10.37 -0.65 22.74
C GLU A 98 -10.55 -1.45 24.04
N ASP A 99 -10.31 -2.77 24.00
CA ASP A 99 -10.42 -3.67 25.14
C ASP A 99 -9.47 -3.26 26.30
N TYR A 100 -8.24 -2.87 25.98
CA TYR A 100 -7.29 -2.40 26.99
C TYR A 100 -7.77 -1.10 27.66
N THR A 101 -8.21 -0.12 26.86
CA THR A 101 -8.63 1.20 27.33
C THR A 101 -9.92 1.17 28.16
N THR A 102 -10.76 0.15 27.99
CA THR A 102 -11.95 -0.06 28.85
C THR A 102 -11.57 -0.30 30.31
N HIS A 103 -10.46 -0.97 30.57
CA HIS A 103 -10.06 -1.38 31.93
C HIS A 103 -8.87 -0.62 32.49
N ASN A 104 -8.11 0.07 31.65
CA ASN A 104 -6.84 0.69 32.03
C ASN A 104 -6.74 2.10 31.46
N LYS A 105 -6.29 3.05 32.26
CA LYS A 105 -6.02 4.42 31.82
C LYS A 105 -4.55 4.56 31.47
N LEU A 106 -4.24 4.56 30.17
CA LEU A 106 -2.90 4.85 29.67
C LEU A 106 -3.01 5.79 28.48
N ASP A 107 -2.48 7.00 28.63
CA ASP A 107 -2.66 8.10 27.66
C ASP A 107 -2.20 7.74 26.24
N ILE A 108 -1.09 7.00 26.12
CA ILE A 108 -0.58 6.57 24.82
C ILE A 108 -1.54 5.61 24.10
N LEU A 109 -2.25 4.75 24.83
CA LEU A 109 -3.25 3.85 24.24
C LEU A 109 -4.54 4.58 23.93
N ASN A 110 -4.96 5.56 24.74
CA ASN A 110 -6.08 6.44 24.40
C ASN A 110 -5.79 7.25 23.11
N MET A 111 -4.55 7.72 22.94
CA MET A 111 -4.10 8.38 21.72
C MET A 111 -4.19 7.43 20.51
N LEU A 112 -3.68 6.20 20.63
CA LEU A 112 -3.77 5.19 19.58
C LEU A 112 -5.22 4.80 19.25
N GLN A 113 -6.08 4.69 20.26
CA GLN A 113 -7.51 4.41 20.06
C GLN A 113 -8.16 5.48 19.19
N ASN A 114 -7.92 6.75 19.54
CA ASN A 114 -8.43 7.90 18.81
C ASN A 114 -7.88 7.96 17.37
N PHE A 115 -6.59 7.67 17.20
CA PHE A 115 -5.97 7.55 15.89
C PHE A 115 -6.65 6.47 15.05
N LEU A 116 -6.67 5.22 15.52
CA LEU A 116 -7.22 4.09 14.76
C LEU A 116 -8.71 4.27 14.47
N LYS A 117 -9.49 4.82 15.41
CA LYS A 117 -10.90 5.13 15.20
C LYS A 117 -11.10 6.11 14.04
N LYS A 118 -10.24 7.12 13.92
CA LYS A 118 -10.35 8.15 12.87
C LYS A 118 -9.70 7.74 11.55
N THR A 119 -8.64 6.93 11.57
CA THR A 119 -7.83 6.66 10.37
C THR A 119 -8.15 5.37 9.63
N LEU A 120 -8.76 4.38 10.30
CA LEU A 120 -9.02 3.07 9.69
C LEU A 120 -9.93 3.14 8.46
N ILE A 121 -10.83 4.13 8.40
CA ILE A 121 -11.67 4.37 7.22
C ILE A 121 -10.83 4.75 5.99
N TYR A 122 -9.79 5.57 6.17
CA TYR A 122 -8.92 6.01 5.08
C TYR A 122 -8.03 4.86 4.60
N PHE A 123 -7.50 4.03 5.49
CA PHE A 123 -6.82 2.78 5.08
C PHE A 123 -7.73 1.86 4.26
N LYS A 124 -9.01 1.71 4.65
CA LYS A 124 -9.98 0.90 3.88
C LYS A 124 -10.28 1.50 2.51
N GLN A 125 -10.46 2.82 2.43
CA GLN A 125 -10.73 3.53 1.18
C GLN A 125 -9.54 3.45 0.23
N ASP A 126 -8.33 3.62 0.76
CA ASP A 126 -7.09 3.45 0.02
C ASP A 126 -6.98 2.05 -0.59
N TYR A 127 -7.11 1.00 0.23
CA TYR A 127 -7.10 -0.38 -0.28
C TYR A 127 -8.17 -0.64 -1.34
N LYS A 128 -9.40 -0.14 -1.13
CA LYS A 128 -10.50 -0.28 -2.10
C LYS A 128 -10.14 0.37 -3.43
N LEU A 129 -9.59 1.58 -3.41
CA LEU A 129 -9.16 2.31 -4.60
C LEU A 129 -8.09 1.51 -5.36
N LYS A 130 -7.03 1.07 -4.66
CA LYS A 130 -5.96 0.29 -5.27
C LYS A 130 -6.45 -1.01 -5.89
N LYS A 131 -7.36 -1.71 -5.20
CA LYS A 131 -8.00 -2.92 -5.73
C LYS A 131 -8.78 -2.60 -7.01
N THR A 132 -9.57 -1.54 -7.05
CA THR A 132 -10.30 -1.14 -8.26
C THR A 132 -9.35 -0.88 -9.43
N LEU A 133 -8.26 -0.14 -9.18
CA LEU A 133 -7.27 0.18 -10.22
C LEU A 133 -6.59 -1.07 -10.76
N TYR A 134 -6.22 -2.01 -9.90
CA TYR A 134 -5.67 -3.31 -10.33
C TYR A 134 -6.60 -4.09 -11.28
N HIS A 135 -7.93 -4.05 -11.06
CA HIS A 135 -8.86 -4.69 -11.99
C HIS A 135 -9.07 -3.89 -13.27
N ALA A 136 -9.00 -2.56 -13.20
CA ALA A 136 -9.12 -1.70 -14.37
C ALA A 136 -7.89 -1.83 -15.29
N MET A 137 -6.69 -2.06 -14.74
CA MET A 137 -5.43 -2.10 -15.49
C MET A 137 -5.40 -3.08 -16.67
N ILE A 138 -6.10 -4.21 -16.59
CA ILE A 138 -6.15 -5.18 -17.70
C ILE A 138 -7.04 -4.72 -18.87
N HIS A 139 -7.82 -3.66 -18.67
CA HIS A 139 -8.79 -3.13 -19.62
C HIS A 139 -8.43 -1.73 -20.13
N ILE A 140 -7.33 -1.14 -19.64
CA ILE A 140 -6.89 0.19 -20.07
C ILE A 140 -6.53 0.15 -21.54
N ASP A 141 -7.09 1.09 -22.32
CA ASP A 141 -6.63 1.33 -23.67
C ASP A 141 -5.28 2.01 -23.61
N LYS A 142 -4.22 1.25 -23.88
CA LYS A 142 -2.85 1.75 -23.90
C LYS A 142 -2.60 2.85 -24.94
N ASN A 143 -3.49 3.02 -25.92
CA ASN A 143 -3.39 4.09 -26.91
C ASN A 143 -4.14 5.37 -26.47
N SER A 144 -4.82 5.32 -25.33
CA SER A 144 -5.51 6.47 -24.74
C SER A 144 -4.61 7.13 -23.69
N ASP A 145 -3.95 8.21 -24.08
CA ASP A 145 -3.17 9.06 -23.16
C ASP A 145 -4.03 9.54 -21.98
N ASP A 146 -5.32 9.82 -22.22
CA ASP A 146 -6.27 10.23 -21.19
C ASP A 146 -6.47 9.14 -20.14
N GLU A 147 -6.64 7.87 -20.54
CA GLU A 147 -6.78 6.76 -19.60
C GLU A 147 -5.49 6.51 -18.82
N ILE A 148 -4.33 6.57 -19.49
CA ILE A 148 -3.02 6.41 -18.86
C ILE A 148 -2.75 7.55 -17.86
N ASN A 149 -3.04 8.80 -18.22
CA ASN A 149 -2.86 9.95 -17.34
C ASN A 149 -3.84 9.90 -16.15
N ARG A 150 -5.08 9.46 -16.37
CA ARG A 150 -6.05 9.25 -15.30
C ARG A 150 -5.59 8.16 -14.33
N LEU A 151 -5.02 7.06 -14.83
CA LEU A 151 -4.42 6.02 -13.98
C LEU A 151 -3.28 6.60 -13.13
N LYS A 152 -2.33 7.33 -13.74
CA LYS A 152 -1.20 7.98 -13.05
C LYS A 152 -1.69 8.90 -11.93
N LEU A 153 -2.69 9.73 -12.21
CA LEU A 153 -3.22 10.72 -11.26
C LEU A 153 -3.87 10.05 -10.06
N ILE A 154 -4.84 9.15 -10.29
CA ILE A 154 -5.57 8.48 -9.20
C ILE A 154 -4.61 7.68 -8.31
N TRP A 155 -3.57 7.13 -8.93
CA TRP A 155 -2.64 6.25 -8.26
C TRP A 155 -1.62 7.00 -7.37
N LYS A 156 -1.01 8.08 -7.87
CA LYS A 156 -0.01 8.86 -7.10
C LYS A 156 -0.65 9.69 -6.00
N GLU A 157 -1.85 10.19 -6.26
CA GLU A 157 -2.51 11.13 -5.37
C GLU A 157 -3.59 10.43 -4.54
N THR A 158 -3.30 9.29 -3.90
CA THR A 158 -4.28 8.72 -2.97
C THR A 158 -4.44 9.66 -1.76
N PRO A 159 -5.53 10.46 -1.67
CA PRO A 159 -5.62 11.53 -0.67
C PRO A 159 -5.71 10.93 0.74
N PHE A 160 -6.10 9.65 0.83
CA PHE A 160 -6.31 8.92 2.06
C PHE A 160 -5.05 8.81 2.92
N LEU A 161 -3.90 8.44 2.33
CA LEU A 161 -2.67 8.26 3.10
C LEU A 161 -2.00 9.59 3.44
N TYR A 162 -2.10 10.57 2.54
CA TYR A 162 -1.71 11.95 2.82
C TYR A 162 -2.48 12.51 4.02
N LEU A 163 -3.80 12.28 4.08
CA LEU A 163 -4.62 12.66 5.24
C LEU A 163 -4.14 11.97 6.53
N ILE A 164 -3.80 10.68 6.49
CA ILE A 164 -3.24 9.95 7.66
C ILE A 164 -1.94 10.59 8.15
N ILE A 165 -1.01 10.91 7.24
CA ILE A 165 0.27 11.52 7.60
C ILE A 165 0.06 12.91 8.19
N GLN A 166 -0.62 13.79 7.46
CA GLN A 166 -0.68 15.22 7.77
C GLN A 166 -1.76 15.56 8.79
N LYS A 167 -3.01 15.18 8.52
CA LYS A 167 -4.17 15.55 9.35
C LYS A 167 -4.21 14.82 10.68
N PHE A 168 -3.71 13.58 10.72
CA PHE A 168 -3.71 12.75 11.94
C PHE A 168 -2.33 12.63 12.59
N HIS A 169 -1.35 13.42 12.14
CA HIS A 169 -0.02 13.54 12.72
C HIS A 169 0.67 12.20 12.96
N LEU A 170 0.63 11.30 11.97
CA LEU A 170 1.14 9.94 12.13
C LEU A 170 2.59 9.90 12.65
N ASN A 171 3.46 10.76 12.13
CA ASN A 171 4.87 10.81 12.55
C ASN A 171 5.02 11.14 14.04
N LYS A 172 4.17 12.01 14.57
CA LYS A 172 4.14 12.33 16.01
C LYS A 172 3.70 11.11 16.82
N ILE A 173 2.62 10.45 16.41
CA ILE A 173 2.12 9.24 17.09
C ILE A 173 3.16 8.14 17.12
N ILE A 174 3.84 7.88 15.99
CA ILE A 174 4.93 6.88 15.92
C ILE A 174 6.06 7.26 16.87
N THR A 175 6.42 8.53 16.94
CA THR A 175 7.48 9.03 17.84
C THR A 175 7.10 8.82 19.30
N ASP A 176 5.90 9.26 19.70
CA ASP A 176 5.39 9.13 21.08
C ASP A 176 5.30 7.66 21.52
N CYS A 177 4.83 6.79 20.61
CA CYS A 177 4.77 5.35 20.84
C CYS A 177 6.17 4.74 20.98
N SER A 178 7.12 5.13 20.13
CA SER A 178 8.50 4.63 20.18
C SER A 178 9.20 5.05 21.48
N GLN A 179 8.97 6.29 21.93
CA GLN A 179 9.48 6.76 23.23
C GLN A 179 8.89 5.96 24.39
N PHE A 180 7.60 5.63 24.36
CA PHE A 180 6.99 4.79 25.39
C PHE A 180 7.58 3.38 25.42
N LEU A 181 7.81 2.76 24.26
CA LEU A 181 8.42 1.44 24.17
C LEU A 181 9.82 1.39 24.80
N ASN A 182 10.60 2.45 24.60
CA ASN A 182 11.99 2.58 25.05
C ASN A 182 12.14 2.96 26.54
N LYS A 183 11.08 3.36 27.24
CA LYS A 183 11.12 3.59 28.69
C LYS A 183 11.20 2.24 29.41
N THR A 184 12.28 2.03 30.18
CA THR A 184 12.48 0.86 31.06
C THR A 184 11.40 0.76 32.12
#